data_AF-N6Y9E3-F1
#
_entry.id   AF-N6Y9E3-F1
#
_cell.length_a   1.000
_cell.length_b   1.000
_cell.length_c   1.000
_cell.angle_alpha   90.00
_cell.angle_beta   90.00
_cell.angle_gamma   90.00
#
_symmetry.space_group_name_H-M   'P 1'
#
loop_
_entity.id
_entity.type
_entity.pdbx_description
1 polymer ?
#
loop_
_entity_poly.entity_id
_entity_poly.type
_entity_poly.pdbx_seq_one_letter_code
_entity_poly.pdbx_strand_id
1 'polypeptide(L)'
;MLEIATHDPEVQAAIITALGSVVATVIAAICAAFIGQRLTSRKKLAEDLETARSDIKFLLAVEKEHCQMHREHASESFKNRVRERARTKGFTWSGKNTLQSR
;
A
#
# COMPACT_ATOMS: atom_id res chain seq x y z
N MET A 1 -38.09 43.13 -13.81
CA MET A 1 -36.86 43.37 -13.05
C MET A 1 -37.06 42.69 -11.71
N LEU A 2 -36.26 41.68 -11.38
CA LEU A 2 -36.44 40.89 -10.15
C LEU A 2 -36.04 41.78 -8.97
N GLU A 3 -36.98 42.53 -8.40
CA GLU A 3 -36.78 43.22 -7.13
C GLU A 3 -36.72 42.15 -6.05
N ILE A 4 -35.51 41.72 -5.72
CA ILE A 4 -35.27 40.94 -4.52
C ILE A 4 -35.67 41.85 -3.37
N ALA A 5 -36.75 41.51 -2.65
CA ALA A 5 -37.16 42.19 -1.44
C ALA A 5 -36.10 41.91 -0.35
N THR A 6 -34.97 42.60 -0.42
CA THR A 6 -33.82 42.42 0.46
C THR A 6 -34.09 42.83 1.91
N HIS A 7 -35.29 43.36 2.19
CA HIS A 7 -35.77 43.70 3.52
C HIS A 7 -36.68 42.63 4.14
N ASP A 8 -37.08 41.60 3.38
CA ASP A 8 -37.86 40.50 3.92
C ASP A 8 -36.93 39.51 4.66
N PRO A 9 -37.12 39.30 5.97
CA PRO A 9 -36.33 38.34 6.75
C PRO A 9 -36.35 36.91 6.16
N GLU A 10 -37.44 36.50 5.50
CA GLU A 10 -37.55 35.17 4.89
C GLU A 10 -36.60 35.02 3.69
N VAL A 11 -36.51 36.06 2.86
CA VAL A 11 -35.61 36.08 1.69
C VAL A 11 -34.14 36.10 2.13
N GLN A 12 -33.81 36.85 3.18
CA GLN A 12 -32.46 36.85 3.75
C GLN A 12 -32.08 35.48 4.33
N ALA A 13 -32.98 34.85 5.09
CA ALA A 13 -32.75 33.52 5.66
C ALA A 13 -32.56 32.45 4.57
N ALA A 14 -33.37 32.51 3.50
CA ALA A 14 -33.24 31.61 2.36
C ALA A 14 -31.88 31.74 1.66
N ILE A 15 -31.41 32.97 1.43
CA ILE A 15 -30.10 33.23 0.82
C ILE A 15 -28.95 32.70 1.68
N ILE A 16 -28.98 32.98 2.99
CA ILE A 16 -27.95 32.51 3.94
C ILE A 16 -27.94 30.97 4.00
N THR A 17 -29.11 30.35 4.06
CA THR A 17 -29.23 28.89 4.10
C THR A 17 -28.72 28.26 2.80
N ALA A 18 -29.08 28.83 1.64
CA ALA A 18 -28.60 28.35 0.35
C ALA A 18 -27.07 28.45 0.26
N LEU A 19 -26.48 29.60 0.60
CA LEU A 19 -25.02 29.78 0.61
C LEU A 19 -24.33 28.85 1.61
N GLY A 20 -24.88 28.72 2.82
CA GLY A 20 -24.37 27.81 3.84
C GLY A 20 -24.38 26.35 3.39
N SER A 21 -25.45 25.91 2.72
CA SER A 21 -25.57 24.55 2.20
C SER A 21 -24.55 24.24 1.10
N VAL A 22 -24.29 25.19 0.20
CA VAL A 22 -23.30 25.03 -0.87
C VAL A 22 -21.90 24.92 -0.26
N VAL A 23 -21.54 25.83 0.65
CA VAL A 23 -20.22 25.81 1.31
C VAL A 23 -20.03 24.52 2.12
N ALA A 24 -21.04 24.10 2.89
CA ALA A 24 -20.98 22.87 3.66
C ALA A 24 -20.77 21.63 2.76
N THR A 25 -21.45 21.59 1.60
CA THR A 25 -21.32 20.50 0.63
C THR A 25 -19.92 20.45 0.02
N VAL A 26 -19.35 21.61 -0.33
CA VAL A 26 -17.98 21.70 -0.85
C VAL A 26 -16.97 21.20 0.18
N ILE A 27 -17.09 21.62 1.43
CA ILE A 27 -16.21 21.17 2.51
C ILE A 27 -16.33 19.66 2.71
N ALA A 28 -17.55 19.13 2.75
CA ALA A 28 -17.79 17.69 2.89
C ALA A 28 -17.18 16.89 1.74
N ALA A 29 -17.31 17.37 0.50
CA ALA A 29 -16.73 16.74 -0.68
C ALA A 29 -15.19 16.71 -0.62
N ILE A 30 -14.58 17.81 -0.20
CA ILE A 30 -13.12 17.89 -0.01
C ILE A 30 -12.67 16.88 1.06
N CYS A 31 -13.33 16.84 2.22
CA CYS A 31 -13.02 15.89 3.28
C CYS A 31 -13.14 14.43 2.81
N ALA A 32 -14.22 14.10 2.09
CA ALA A 32 -14.43 12.78 1.53
C ALA A 32 -13.34 12.39 0.53
N ALA A 33 -12.91 13.32 -0.34
CA ALA A 33 -11.83 13.09 -1.29
C ALA A 33 -10.49 12.77 -0.60
N PHE A 34 -10.13 13.53 0.43
CA PHE A 34 -8.89 13.27 1.20
C PHE A 34 -8.92 11.93 1.92
N ILE A 35 -10.04 11.58 2.57
CA ILE A 35 -10.19 10.29 3.26
C ILE A 35 -10.16 9.14 2.26
N GLY A 36 -10.86 9.28 1.14
CA GLY A 36 -10.90 8.30 0.06
C GLY A 36 -9.52 8.02 -0.52
N GLN A 37 -8.75 9.07 -0.84
CA GLN A 37 -7.37 8.92 -1.31
C GLN A 37 -6.48 8.22 -0.28
N ARG A 38 -6.55 8.61 0.99
CA ARG A 38 -5.72 8.00 2.05
C ARG A 38 -6.04 6.52 2.24
N LEU A 39 -7.33 6.16 2.18
CA LEU A 39 -7.76 4.77 2.31
C LEU A 39 -7.31 3.93 1.11
N THR A 40 -7.51 4.43 -0.12
CA THR A 40 -7.11 3.74 -1.35
C THR A 40 -5.59 3.53 -1.41
N SER A 41 -4.80 4.56 -1.11
CA SER A 41 -3.33 4.44 -1.09
C SER A 41 -2.85 3.44 -0.04
N ARG A 42 -3.52 3.35 1.12
CA ARG A 42 -3.21 2.35 2.15
C ARG A 42 -3.56 0.93 1.70
N LYS A 43 -4.71 0.74 1.07
CA LYS A 43 -5.11 -0.57 0.52
C LYS A 43 -4.13 -1.03 -0.54
N LYS A 44 -3.80 -0.15 -1.49
CA LYS A 44 -2.82 -0.44 -2.53
C LYS A 44 -1.46 -0.80 -1.95
N LEU A 45 -0.96 -0.03 -0.97
CA LEU A 45 0.30 -0.35 -0.31
C LEU A 45 0.26 -1.70 0.42
N ALA A 46 -0.87 -2.05 1.04
CA ALA A 46 -1.04 -3.35 1.70
C ALA A 46 -1.09 -4.51 0.69
N GLU A 47 -1.74 -4.32 -0.46
CA GLU A 47 -1.77 -5.27 -1.58
C GLU A 47 -0.37 -5.47 -2.18
N ASP A 48 0.36 -4.38 -2.43
CA ASP A 48 1.73 -4.42 -2.94
C ASP A 48 2.66 -5.14 -1.95
N LEU A 49 2.48 -4.91 -0.64
CA LEU A 49 3.25 -5.57 0.41
C LEU A 49 2.95 -7.08 0.47
N GLU A 50 1.68 -7.47 0.44
CA GLU A 50 1.32 -8.89 0.47
C GLU A 50 1.79 -9.61 -0.81
N THR A 51 1.73 -8.94 -1.96
CA THR A 51 2.29 -9.45 -3.22
C THR A 51 3.80 -9.67 -3.10
N ALA A 52 4.56 -8.66 -2.67
CA ALA A 52 6.00 -8.78 -2.45
C ALA A 52 6.35 -9.86 -1.41
N ARG A 53 5.55 -10.00 -0.35
CA ARG A 53 5.71 -11.06 0.65
C ARG A 53 5.46 -12.44 0.08
N SER A 54 4.45 -12.60 -0.77
CA SER A 54 4.14 -13.85 -1.47
C SER A 54 5.29 -14.24 -2.40
N ASP A 55 5.79 -13.30 -3.19
CA ASP A 55 6.92 -13.52 -4.10
C ASP A 55 8.19 -13.93 -3.35
N ILE A 56 8.51 -13.26 -2.23
CA ILE A 56 9.64 -13.65 -1.39
C ILE A 56 9.47 -15.07 -0.84
N LYS A 57 8.27 -15.45 -0.38
CA LYS A 57 8.00 -16.82 0.09
C LYS A 57 8.20 -17.84 -1.02
N PHE A 58 7.70 -17.54 -2.23
CA PHE A 58 7.88 -18.39 -3.39
C PHE A 58 9.36 -18.57 -3.74
N LEU A 59 10.12 -17.48 -3.83
CA LEU A 59 11.56 -17.54 -4.11
C LEU A 59 12.34 -18.31 -3.04
N LEU A 60 11.95 -18.21 -1.77
CA LEU A 60 12.54 -19.00 -0.69
C LEU A 60 12.20 -20.49 -0.80
N ALA A 61 10.99 -20.85 -1.25
CA ALA A 61 10.62 -22.22 -1.53
C ALA A 61 11.44 -22.78 -2.72
N VAL A 62 11.60 -22.00 -3.78
CA VAL A 62 12.47 -22.35 -4.92
C VAL A 62 13.91 -22.55 -4.47
N GLU A 63 14.48 -21.67 -3.63
CA GLU A 63 15.83 -21.86 -3.06
C GLU A 63 15.91 -23.19 -2.31
N LYS A 64 14.89 -23.53 -1.50
CA LYS A 64 14.85 -24.76 -0.72
C LYS A 64 14.84 -26.00 -1.61
N GLU A 65 13.96 -26.05 -2.61
CA GLU A 65 13.87 -27.17 -3.57
C GLU A 65 15.16 -27.30 -4.38
N HIS A 66 15.69 -26.19 -4.89
CA HIS A 66 16.97 -26.18 -5.62
C HIS A 66 18.12 -26.73 -4.75
N CYS A 67 18.19 -26.33 -3.47
CA CYS A 67 19.17 -26.84 -2.52
C CYS A 67 18.98 -28.33 -2.20
N GLN A 68 17.74 -28.83 -2.21
CA GLN A 68 17.44 -30.24 -2.02
C GLN A 68 17.89 -31.06 -3.24
N MET A 69 17.54 -30.61 -4.45
CA MET A 69 18.01 -31.23 -5.70
C MET A 69 19.54 -31.33 -5.76
N HIS A 70 20.27 -30.29 -5.34
CA HIS A 70 21.74 -30.34 -5.29
C HIS A 70 22.26 -31.34 -4.26
N ARG A 71 21.60 -31.49 -3.10
CA ARG A 71 21.98 -32.52 -2.11
C ARG A 71 21.77 -33.93 -2.65
N GLU A 72 20.67 -34.15 -3.37
CA GLU A 72 20.35 -35.45 -3.96
C GLU A 72 21.35 -35.85 -5.07
N HIS A 73 21.82 -34.88 -5.88
CA HIS A 73 22.72 -35.15 -7.00
C HIS A 73 24.22 -35.01 -6.69
N ALA A 74 24.60 -34.15 -5.73
CA ALA A 74 26.00 -33.77 -5.49
C ALA A 74 26.43 -33.87 -4.01
N SER A 75 25.59 -34.44 -3.13
CA SER A 75 25.83 -34.60 -1.69
C SER A 75 26.03 -33.29 -0.91
N GLU A 76 25.90 -32.12 -1.55
CA GLU A 76 26.05 -30.80 -0.93
C GLU A 76 24.97 -29.84 -1.46
N SER A 77 24.44 -28.96 -0.60
CA SER A 77 23.39 -28.00 -0.98
C SER A 77 23.93 -26.73 -1.66
N PHE A 78 25.22 -26.42 -1.51
CA PHE A 78 25.90 -25.19 -1.97
C PHE A 78 25.31 -23.84 -1.49
N LYS A 79 24.28 -23.86 -0.65
CA LYS A 79 23.54 -22.67 -0.19
C LYS A 79 24.41 -21.54 0.34
N ASN A 80 25.34 -21.85 1.25
CA ASN A 80 26.22 -20.85 1.85
C ASN A 80 27.18 -20.23 0.81
N ARG A 81 27.68 -21.04 -0.14
CA ARG A 81 28.56 -20.59 -1.21
C ARG A 81 27.84 -19.65 -2.18
N VAL A 82 26.58 -19.95 -2.50
CA VAL A 82 25.73 -19.10 -3.34
C VAL A 82 25.42 -17.78 -2.63
N ARG A 83 25.09 -17.82 -1.33
CA ARG A 83 24.84 -16.63 -0.53
C ARG A 83 26.06 -15.73 -0.41
N GLU A 84 27.24 -16.30 -0.22
CA GLU A 84 28.48 -15.53 -0.18
C GLU A 84 28.77 -14.86 -1.53
N ARG A 85 28.60 -15.60 -2.64
CA ARG A 85 28.74 -15.04 -3.98
C ARG A 85 27.75 -13.90 -4.25
N ALA A 86 26.51 -14.00 -3.75
CA ALA A 86 25.53 -12.92 -3.87
C ALA A 86 25.99 -11.66 -3.10
N ARG A 87 26.56 -11.83 -1.90
CA ARG A 87 27.15 -10.72 -1.11
C ARG A 87 28.33 -10.07 -1.83
N THR A 88 29.23 -10.88 -2.39
CA THR A 88 30.37 -10.36 -3.18
C THR A 88 29.92 -9.56 -4.40
N LYS A 89 28.75 -9.87 -4.97
CA LYS A 89 28.13 -9.09 -6.06
C LYS A 89 27.42 -7.82 -5.58
N GLY A 90 27.48 -7.49 -4.29
CA GLY A 90 26.90 -6.28 -3.71
C GLY A 90 25.45 -6.42 -3.25
N PHE A 91 24.85 -7.61 -3.26
CA PHE A 91 23.49 -7.81 -2.76
C PHE A 91 23.49 -8.00 -1.24
N THR A 92 22.64 -7.23 -0.55
CA THR A 92 22.50 -7.31 0.91
C THR A 92 21.30 -8.16 1.30
N TRP A 93 21.53 -9.16 2.15
CA TRP A 93 20.48 -10.04 2.66
C TRP A 93 20.10 -9.67 4.10
N SER A 94 18.84 -9.29 4.32
CA SER A 94 18.37 -8.88 5.66
C SER A 94 18.21 -10.03 6.64
N GLY A 95 18.04 -11.28 6.17
CA GLY A 95 17.92 -12.47 7.04
C GLY A 95 16.58 -12.61 7.78
N LYS A 96 15.79 -11.54 7.87
CA LYS A 96 14.62 -11.45 8.77
C LYS A 96 13.51 -12.47 8.48
N ASN A 97 13.37 -12.88 7.22
CA ASN A 97 12.27 -13.75 6.77
C ASN A 97 12.69 -15.19 6.47
N THR A 98 13.92 -15.59 6.84
CA THR A 98 14.37 -16.99 6.69
C THR A 98 14.47 -17.68 8.03
N LEU A 99 13.67 -18.72 8.23
CA LEU A 99 13.93 -19.72 9.28
C LEU A 99 15.28 -20.39 8.94
N GLN A 100 16.31 -20.11 9.73
CA GLN A 100 17.50 -20.95 9.74
C GLN A 100 17.10 -22.28 10.35
N SER A 101 16.85 -23.30 9.53
CA SER A 101 16.91 -24.67 10.05
C SER A 101 18.36 -24.95 10.39
N ARG A 102 18.67 -25.05 11.69
CA ARG A 102 19.87 -25.74 12.16
C ARG A 102 19.86 -27.18 11.66
#